data_AF-A0A6M5F4F6-F1
#
_entry.id   AF-A0A6M5F4F6-F1
#
_cell.length_a   1.000
_cell.length_b   1.000
_cell.length_c   1.000
_cell.angle_alpha   90.00
_cell.angle_beta   90.00
_cell.angle_gamma   90.00
#
_symmetry.space_group_name_H-M   'P 1'
#
loop_
_entity.id
_entity.type
_entity.pdbx_description
1 polymer ?
#
loop_
_entity_poly.entity_id
_entity_poly.type
_entity_poly.pdbx_seq_one_letter_code
_entity_poly.pdbx_strand_id
1 'polypeptide(L)'
;MIHKLYSAYNLPADHDVCHLFEHLVIRRFLRAAEKSGNERAFIGELHGTTSESSVFFDIAFFTRESITLFEKVIADVKPFDLSMINESVAHIEAEMKASVVIWDKAELYKQLARCQKAFAGRRSTRPDKITEPVKSPPLEIDYQPDNFIDITLTIEVPDASEQATAAFFCMYPILLDLARNACLDRAPVYPSSHGEFTAYHDGNSVSQTYTVKKSFDWQNAGKTAQNYLRAFDPTPHVDHLNNLAKAFKTDPFYNPAPIYFYQKTATPLTKHELAKAVTAANLQTILRAITVTISAAKHLGES
;
A
#
# COMPACT_ATOMS: atom_id res chain seq x y z
N MET A 1 13.74 10.04 -6.18
CA MET A 1 12.27 10.07 -6.25
C MET A 1 11.84 11.53 -6.19
N ILE A 2 10.57 11.82 -6.46
CA ILE A 2 10.01 13.16 -6.33
C ILE A 2 9.05 13.13 -5.15
N HIS A 3 9.43 13.86 -4.10
CA HIS A 3 8.73 13.91 -2.82
C HIS A 3 7.75 15.10 -2.79
N LYS A 4 6.50 14.86 -2.37
CA LYS A 4 5.50 15.92 -2.16
C LYS A 4 4.57 15.55 -1.01
N LEU A 5 4.13 16.58 -0.28
CA LEU A 5 3.11 16.47 0.75
C LEU A 5 1.88 17.27 0.34
N TYR A 6 0.71 16.63 0.38
CA TYR A 6 -0.58 17.29 0.22
C TYR A 6 -1.34 17.20 1.54
N SER A 7 -2.00 18.28 1.93
CA SER A 7 -2.72 18.32 3.20
C SER A 7 -3.97 19.17 3.15
N ALA A 8 -4.96 18.77 3.93
CA ALA A 8 -6.10 19.58 4.33
C ALA A 8 -6.13 19.65 5.85
N TYR A 9 -5.83 20.83 6.39
CA TYR A 9 -5.96 21.13 7.83
C TYR A 9 -7.40 21.50 8.16
N ASN A 10 -7.80 21.32 9.41
CA ASN A 10 -9.19 21.46 9.88
C ASN A 10 -10.14 20.56 9.08
N LEU A 11 -10.47 19.39 9.63
CA LEU A 11 -11.27 18.39 8.94
C LEU A 11 -12.52 19.02 8.27
N PRO A 12 -12.68 18.83 6.95
CA PRO A 12 -13.79 19.42 6.19
C PRO A 12 -15.12 18.66 6.35
N ALA A 13 -15.09 17.56 7.09
CA ALA A 13 -16.19 16.65 7.36
C ALA A 13 -16.00 15.96 8.73
N ASP A 14 -16.93 15.07 9.08
CA ASP A 14 -16.74 14.11 10.16
C ASP A 14 -15.43 13.32 10.00
N HIS A 15 -14.81 12.93 11.12
CA HIS A 15 -13.52 12.26 11.12
C HIS A 15 -13.52 10.96 10.30
N ASP A 16 -14.53 10.11 10.48
CA ASP A 16 -14.57 8.80 9.84
C ASP A 16 -14.86 8.94 8.34
N VAL A 17 -15.58 10.00 7.94
CA VAL A 17 -15.74 10.36 6.53
C VAL A 17 -14.43 10.88 5.92
N CYS A 18 -13.61 11.61 6.68
CA CYS A 18 -12.28 12.04 6.24
C CYS A 18 -11.34 10.85 6.07
N HIS A 19 -11.38 9.89 7.00
CA HIS A 19 -10.63 8.64 6.92
C HIS A 19 -11.05 7.80 5.69
N LEU A 20 -12.35 7.67 5.46
CA LEU A 20 -12.87 7.04 4.24
C LEU A 20 -12.44 7.78 2.97
N PHE A 21 -12.47 9.12 2.97
CA PHE A 21 -12.01 9.93 1.84
C PHE A 21 -10.54 9.66 1.50
N GLU A 22 -9.68 9.51 2.50
CA GLU A 22 -8.27 9.16 2.31
C GLU A 22 -8.11 7.85 1.52
N HIS A 23 -8.78 6.79 1.98
CA HIS A 23 -8.76 5.48 1.31
C HIS A 23 -9.30 5.57 -0.12
N LEU A 24 -10.35 6.36 -0.32
CA LEU A 24 -10.98 6.58 -1.62
C LEU A 24 -10.05 7.28 -2.62
N VAL A 25 -9.27 8.28 -2.18
CA VAL A 25 -8.29 8.97 -3.03
C VAL A 25 -7.19 8.00 -3.48
N ILE A 26 -6.62 7.23 -2.53
CA ILE A 26 -5.60 6.22 -2.83
C ILE A 26 -6.16 5.19 -3.83
N ARG A 27 -7.36 4.67 -3.58
CA ARG A 27 -8.02 3.68 -4.46
C ARG A 27 -8.28 4.23 -5.86
N ARG A 28 -8.79 5.46 -5.96
CA ARG A 28 -9.02 6.14 -7.25
C ARG A 28 -7.71 6.32 -8.02
N PHE A 29 -6.63 6.68 -7.33
CA PHE A 29 -5.31 6.84 -7.94
C PHE A 29 -4.78 5.51 -8.48
N LEU A 30 -4.80 4.44 -7.68
CA LEU A 30 -4.32 3.13 -8.11
C LEU A 30 -5.08 2.60 -9.33
N ARG A 31 -6.41 2.75 -9.36
CA ARG A 31 -7.22 2.41 -10.55
C ARG A 31 -6.91 3.27 -11.77
N ALA A 32 -6.56 4.55 -11.58
CA ALA A 32 -6.17 5.42 -12.67
C ALA A 32 -4.77 5.03 -13.20
N ALA A 33 -3.86 4.62 -12.32
CA ALA A 33 -2.54 4.12 -12.68
C ALA A 33 -2.65 2.79 -13.47
N GLU A 34 -3.44 1.83 -12.99
CA GLU A 34 -3.73 0.56 -13.68
C GLU A 34 -4.27 0.79 -15.10
N LYS A 35 -5.24 1.71 -15.26
CA LYS A 35 -5.80 2.08 -16.56
C LYS A 35 -4.79 2.71 -17.52
N SER A 36 -3.72 3.29 -17.01
CA SER A 36 -2.60 3.82 -17.80
C SER A 36 -1.52 2.80 -18.12
N GLY A 37 -1.70 1.53 -17.71
CA GLY A 37 -0.72 0.45 -17.88
C GLY A 37 0.39 0.44 -16.82
N ASN A 38 0.22 1.18 -15.71
CA ASN A 38 1.14 1.13 -14.57
C ASN A 38 0.67 0.12 -13.53
N GLU A 39 1.61 -0.42 -12.77
CA GLU A 39 1.34 -1.27 -11.60
C GLU A 39 1.69 -0.55 -10.30
N ARG A 40 0.95 -0.86 -9.23
CA ARG A 40 1.23 -0.35 -7.87
C ARG A 40 2.70 -0.55 -7.47
N ALA A 41 3.27 -1.69 -7.83
CA ALA A 41 4.65 -2.05 -7.51
C ALA A 41 5.72 -1.09 -8.09
N PHE A 42 5.37 -0.24 -9.05
CA PHE A 42 6.33 0.57 -9.82
C PHE A 42 6.06 2.08 -9.79
N ILE A 43 5.11 2.55 -8.97
CA ILE A 43 4.79 3.99 -8.86
C ILE A 43 5.67 4.72 -7.82
N GLY A 44 6.14 4.01 -6.80
CA GLY A 44 6.84 4.54 -5.63
C GLY A 44 5.98 4.46 -4.37
N GLU A 45 6.22 5.35 -3.42
CA GLU A 45 5.53 5.36 -2.13
C GLU A 45 4.33 6.32 -2.13
N LEU A 46 3.22 5.87 -1.55
CA LEU A 46 2.02 6.68 -1.28
C LEU A 46 1.48 6.28 0.09
N HIS A 47 1.48 7.23 1.01
CA HIS A 47 0.91 7.08 2.34
C HIS A 47 -0.17 8.14 2.57
N GLY A 48 -1.33 7.70 3.08
CA GLY A 48 -2.37 8.57 3.60
C GLY A 48 -2.32 8.58 5.13
N THR A 49 -2.70 9.71 5.73
CA THR A 49 -2.92 9.77 7.17
C THR A 49 -4.04 10.73 7.51
N THR A 50 -5.02 10.24 8.26
CA THR A 50 -6.08 11.06 8.84
C THR A 50 -5.81 11.17 10.34
N SER A 51 -5.59 12.40 10.78
CA SER A 51 -5.48 12.73 12.20
C SER A 51 -6.77 13.37 12.69
N GLU A 52 -6.86 13.61 13.99
CA GLU A 52 -7.99 14.30 14.63
C GLU A 52 -8.38 15.63 13.97
N SER A 53 -7.45 16.28 13.26
CA SER A 53 -7.67 17.61 12.70
C SER A 53 -7.35 17.76 11.23
N SER A 54 -6.72 16.77 10.58
CA SER A 54 -6.17 16.95 9.23
C SER A 54 -6.09 15.64 8.45
N VAL A 55 -6.11 15.75 7.12
CA VAL A 55 -5.80 14.64 6.20
C VAL A 55 -4.51 14.97 5.45
N PHE A 56 -3.61 14.01 5.34
CA PHE A 56 -2.32 14.12 4.66
C PHE A 56 -2.18 13.03 3.60
N PHE A 57 -1.50 13.37 2.50
CA PHE A 57 -0.94 12.41 1.56
C PHE A 57 0.54 12.73 1.37
N ASP A 58 1.39 11.83 1.83
CA ASP A 58 2.83 11.88 1.59
C ASP A 58 3.16 10.96 0.42
N ILE A 59 3.80 11.51 -0.61
CA ILE A 59 4.17 10.77 -1.81
C ILE A 59 5.66 10.87 -2.08
N ALA A 60 6.21 9.75 -2.53
CA ALA A 60 7.54 9.70 -3.10
C ALA A 60 7.49 8.84 -4.38
N PHE A 61 7.20 9.48 -5.51
CA PHE A 61 7.04 8.77 -6.78
C PHE A 61 8.30 8.76 -7.63
N PHE A 62 8.42 7.75 -8.48
CA PHE A 62 9.57 7.62 -9.39
C PHE A 62 9.53 8.60 -10.56
N THR A 63 8.34 8.98 -11.03
CA THR A 63 8.16 9.73 -12.28
C THR A 63 7.27 10.97 -12.11
N ARG A 64 7.39 11.93 -13.02
CA ARG A 64 6.53 13.14 -13.02
C ARG A 64 5.12 12.82 -13.47
N GLU A 65 4.98 11.80 -14.31
CA GLU A 65 3.73 11.28 -14.83
C GLU A 65 2.85 10.76 -13.68
N SER A 66 3.41 9.98 -12.74
CA SER A 66 2.70 9.51 -11.55
C SER A 66 2.26 10.66 -10.65
N ILE A 67 3.09 11.70 -10.49
CA ILE A 67 2.71 12.92 -9.75
C ILE A 67 1.55 13.63 -10.42
N THR A 68 1.65 13.87 -11.73
CA THR A 68 0.60 14.57 -12.47
C THR A 68 -0.71 13.78 -12.43
N LEU A 69 -0.64 12.45 -12.46
CA LEU A 69 -1.81 11.59 -12.31
C LEU A 69 -2.43 11.72 -10.91
N PHE A 70 -1.60 11.68 -9.85
CA PHE A 70 -2.06 11.83 -8.48
C PHE A 70 -2.66 13.23 -8.23
N GLU A 71 -2.03 14.29 -8.72
CA GLU A 71 -2.53 15.67 -8.62
C GLU A 71 -3.87 15.85 -9.34
N LYS A 72 -4.08 15.14 -10.46
CA LYS A 72 -5.40 15.11 -11.12
C LYS A 72 -6.45 14.40 -10.25
N VAL A 73 -6.08 13.30 -9.61
CA VAL A 73 -6.99 12.50 -8.77
C VAL A 73 -7.36 13.24 -7.49
N ILE A 74 -6.40 13.84 -6.80
CA ILE A 74 -6.66 14.56 -5.54
C ILE A 74 -7.50 15.83 -5.78
N ALA A 75 -7.40 16.43 -6.98
CA ALA A 75 -8.22 17.57 -7.40
C ALA A 75 -9.56 17.16 -8.05
N ASP A 76 -9.86 15.86 -8.17
CA ASP A 76 -11.07 15.37 -8.83
C ASP A 76 -12.31 15.50 -7.92
N VAL A 77 -13.19 16.42 -8.27
CA VAL A 77 -14.46 16.68 -7.57
C VAL A 77 -15.61 15.76 -8.01
N LYS A 78 -15.37 14.83 -8.94
CA LYS A 78 -16.39 13.84 -9.34
C LYS A 78 -16.74 12.93 -8.16
N PRO A 79 -18.03 12.70 -7.85
CA PRO A 79 -18.44 11.81 -6.78
C PRO A 79 -17.81 10.41 -6.88
N PHE A 80 -17.54 9.77 -5.75
CA PHE A 80 -17.06 8.39 -5.71
C PHE A 80 -18.19 7.40 -6.03
N ASP A 81 -17.87 6.37 -6.82
CA ASP A 81 -18.83 5.32 -7.13
C ASP A 81 -19.12 4.47 -5.88
N LEU A 82 -20.37 4.05 -5.69
CA LEU A 82 -20.78 3.28 -4.51
C LEU A 82 -19.96 1.99 -4.32
N SER A 83 -19.56 1.32 -5.42
CA SER A 83 -18.66 0.15 -5.34
C SER A 83 -17.32 0.50 -4.71
N MET A 84 -16.73 1.63 -5.09
CA MET A 84 -15.44 2.06 -4.54
C MET A 84 -15.59 2.42 -3.06
N ILE A 85 -16.69 3.07 -2.68
CA ILE A 85 -17.02 3.35 -1.28
C ILE A 85 -17.10 2.05 -0.49
N ASN A 86 -17.87 1.06 -0.95
CA ASN A 86 -18.00 -0.22 -0.25
C ASN A 86 -16.68 -0.99 -0.16
N GLU A 87 -15.86 -0.96 -1.21
CA GLU A 87 -14.52 -1.55 -1.19
C GLU A 87 -13.60 -0.86 -0.16
N SER A 88 -13.57 0.47 -0.13
CA SER A 88 -12.76 1.22 0.84
C SER A 88 -13.27 1.02 2.27
N VAL A 89 -14.59 0.94 2.47
CA VAL A 89 -15.20 0.58 3.75
C VAL A 89 -14.74 -0.81 4.20
N ALA A 90 -14.77 -1.81 3.32
CA ALA A 90 -14.29 -3.16 3.62
C ALA A 90 -12.80 -3.21 4.03
N HIS A 91 -11.97 -2.33 3.48
CA HIS A 91 -10.57 -2.15 3.91
C HIS A 91 -10.49 -1.53 5.32
N ILE A 92 -11.28 -0.48 5.59
CA ILE A 92 -11.33 0.18 6.90
C ILE A 92 -11.86 -0.76 7.99
N GLU A 93 -12.84 -1.60 7.66
CA GLU A 93 -13.31 -2.65 8.57
C GLU A 93 -12.17 -3.57 9.01
N ALA A 94 -11.29 -3.97 8.08
CA ALA A 94 -10.11 -4.80 8.39
C ALA A 94 -9.03 -4.02 9.15
N GLU A 95 -8.81 -2.75 8.83
CA GLU A 95 -7.88 -1.87 9.55
C GLU A 95 -8.28 -1.69 11.01
N MET A 96 -9.54 -1.35 11.25
CA MET A 96 -10.08 -1.03 12.57
C MET A 96 -10.58 -2.26 13.33
N LYS A 97 -10.58 -3.44 12.68
CA LYS A 97 -11.20 -4.68 13.20
C LYS A 97 -12.65 -4.42 13.64
N ALA A 98 -13.40 -3.73 12.80
CA ALA A 98 -14.74 -3.22 13.07
C ALA A 98 -15.72 -3.52 11.93
N SER A 99 -17.02 -3.47 12.22
CA SER A 99 -18.06 -3.37 11.19
C SER A 99 -18.41 -1.92 10.95
N VAL A 100 -18.65 -1.56 9.68
CA VAL A 100 -18.98 -0.19 9.29
C VAL A 100 -20.30 -0.17 8.54
N VAL A 101 -21.27 0.58 9.05
CA VAL A 101 -22.60 0.73 8.45
C VAL A 101 -22.77 2.16 7.92
N ILE A 102 -23.14 2.27 6.64
CA ILE A 102 -23.55 3.53 6.03
C ILE A 102 -25.06 3.69 6.22
N TRP A 103 -25.48 4.43 7.25
CA TRP A 103 -26.90 4.60 7.56
C TRP A 103 -27.50 5.87 6.92
N ASP A 104 -26.70 6.91 6.62
CA ASP A 104 -27.11 8.08 5.83
C ASP A 104 -26.20 8.27 4.60
N LYS A 105 -26.64 7.72 3.46
CA LYS A 105 -25.92 7.85 2.18
C LYS A 105 -25.87 9.30 1.69
N ALA A 106 -26.93 10.08 1.89
CA ALA A 106 -27.02 11.43 1.34
C ALA A 106 -26.04 12.36 2.08
N GLU A 107 -25.99 12.26 3.40
CA GLU A 107 -25.02 13.01 4.21
C GLU A 107 -23.58 12.53 3.96
N LEU A 108 -23.35 11.22 3.78
CA LEU A 108 -22.03 10.70 3.37
C LEU A 108 -21.54 11.38 2.08
N TYR A 109 -22.35 11.38 1.01
CA TYR A 109 -21.96 11.98 -0.27
C TYR A 109 -21.70 13.48 -0.15
N LYS A 110 -22.51 14.20 0.63
CA LYS A 110 -22.33 15.63 0.88
C LYS A 110 -21.02 15.92 1.61
N GLN A 111 -20.66 15.10 2.60
CA GLN A 111 -19.40 15.25 3.34
C GLN A 111 -18.18 14.87 2.51
N LEU A 112 -18.23 13.77 1.74
CA LEU A 112 -17.18 13.43 0.77
C LEU A 112 -16.94 14.57 -0.24
N ALA A 113 -18.02 15.21 -0.72
CA ALA A 113 -17.89 16.37 -1.62
C ALA A 113 -17.22 17.58 -0.95
N ARG A 114 -17.35 17.76 0.38
CA ARG A 114 -16.60 18.78 1.12
C ARG A 114 -15.11 18.44 1.18
N CYS A 115 -14.76 17.18 1.44
CA CYS A 115 -13.38 16.70 1.40
C CYS A 115 -12.74 16.95 0.02
N GLN A 116 -13.44 16.57 -1.06
CA GLN A 116 -12.96 16.79 -2.43
C GLN A 116 -12.73 18.27 -2.75
N LYS A 117 -13.63 19.15 -2.30
CA LYS A 117 -13.46 20.60 -2.48
C LYS A 117 -12.27 21.15 -1.70
N ALA A 118 -12.00 20.64 -0.50
CA ALA A 118 -10.86 21.07 0.31
C ALA A 118 -9.53 20.78 -0.39
N PHE A 119 -9.41 19.64 -1.06
CA PHE A 119 -8.21 19.27 -1.82
C PHE A 119 -8.14 19.84 -3.24
N ALA A 120 -9.28 20.14 -3.88
CA ALA A 120 -9.32 20.77 -5.20
C ALA A 120 -8.99 22.28 -5.19
N GLY A 121 -9.06 22.94 -4.03
CA GLY A 121 -8.78 24.37 -3.89
C GLY A 121 -7.31 24.72 -4.13
N ARG A 122 -7.02 25.55 -5.16
CA ARG A 122 -5.66 26.08 -5.44
C ARG A 122 -5.12 27.06 -4.38
N ARG A 123 -5.94 27.46 -3.41
CA ARG A 123 -5.55 28.35 -2.32
C ARG A 123 -5.70 27.60 -1.01
N SER A 124 -4.61 27.58 -0.25
CA SER A 124 -4.55 27.27 1.20
C SER A 124 -5.42 28.26 2.00
N THR A 125 -6.71 28.40 1.68
CA THR A 125 -7.67 28.91 2.63
C THR A 125 -7.89 27.77 3.60
N ARG A 126 -7.26 27.84 4.78
CA ARG A 126 -7.60 26.97 5.91
C ARG A 126 -9.12 26.87 5.94
N PRO A 127 -9.71 25.69 5.70
CA PRO A 127 -11.14 25.52 5.87
C PRO A 127 -11.52 26.08 7.24
N ASP A 128 -12.58 26.88 7.29
CA ASP A 128 -13.15 27.27 8.58
C ASP A 128 -13.40 25.97 9.35
N LYS A 129 -12.87 25.91 10.57
CA LYS A 129 -13.07 24.74 11.44
C LYS A 129 -14.56 24.48 11.51
N ILE A 130 -14.99 23.23 11.32
CA ILE A 130 -16.37 22.86 11.60
C ILE A 130 -16.65 23.26 13.06
N THR A 131 -17.43 24.31 13.24
CA THR A 131 -17.77 24.88 14.55
C THR A 131 -18.94 24.16 15.19
N GLU A 132 -19.70 23.38 14.41
CA GLU A 132 -20.84 22.59 14.90
C GLU A 132 -20.58 21.10 14.68
N PRO A 133 -20.55 20.27 15.74
CA PRO A 133 -20.45 18.83 15.57
C PRO A 133 -21.60 18.33 14.69
N VAL A 134 -21.28 17.45 13.74
CA VAL A 134 -22.31 16.78 12.92
C VAL A 134 -23.21 16.02 13.89
N LYS A 135 -24.49 16.42 13.96
CA LYS A 135 -25.44 15.89 14.96
C LYS A 135 -25.63 14.38 14.86
N SER A 136 -25.32 13.78 13.71
CA SER A 136 -25.35 12.34 13.48
C SER A 136 -24.36 11.97 12.35
N PRO A 137 -23.20 11.37 12.67
CA PRO A 137 -22.19 10.97 11.69
C PRO A 137 -22.74 9.92 10.71
N PRO A 138 -22.54 10.02 9.38
CA PRO A 138 -23.21 9.15 8.41
C PRO A 138 -22.69 7.70 8.38
N LEU A 139 -21.62 7.43 9.14
CA LEU A 139 -21.02 6.13 9.36
C LEU A 139 -21.24 5.72 10.81
N GLU A 140 -21.59 4.47 11.03
CA GLU A 140 -21.59 3.83 12.34
C GLU A 140 -20.50 2.77 12.35
N ILE A 141 -19.59 2.86 13.31
CA ILE A 141 -18.44 1.95 13.46
C ILE A 141 -18.62 1.19 14.76
N ASP A 142 -18.71 -0.13 14.66
CA ASP A 142 -18.81 -1.04 15.81
C ASP A 142 -17.60 -1.96 15.86
N TYR A 143 -16.85 -1.90 16.95
CA TYR A 143 -15.62 -2.66 17.13
C TYR A 143 -15.92 -4.14 17.36
N GLN A 144 -15.47 -5.00 16.43
CA GLN A 144 -15.81 -6.42 16.39
C GLN A 144 -14.58 -7.27 16.06
N PRO A 145 -13.54 -7.27 16.92
CA PRO A 145 -12.27 -7.93 16.62
C PRO A 145 -12.41 -9.43 16.39
N ASP A 146 -13.40 -10.06 17.01
CA ASP A 146 -13.69 -11.48 16.87
C ASP A 146 -14.10 -11.87 15.44
N ASN A 147 -14.47 -10.92 14.58
CA ASN A 147 -14.79 -11.17 13.17
C ASN A 147 -13.55 -11.18 12.26
N PHE A 148 -12.37 -10.87 12.79
CA PHE A 148 -11.13 -10.75 12.04
C PHE A 148 -10.08 -11.74 12.53
N ILE A 149 -9.13 -12.03 11.66
CA ILE A 149 -7.91 -12.81 11.96
C ILE A 149 -6.73 -12.16 11.26
N ASP A 150 -5.55 -12.37 11.81
CA ASP A 150 -4.31 -11.98 11.15
C ASP A 150 -3.78 -13.18 10.34
N ILE A 151 -3.38 -12.92 9.10
CA ILE A 151 -2.70 -13.88 8.22
C ILE A 151 -1.34 -13.33 7.85
N THR A 152 -0.36 -14.20 7.61
CA THR A 152 0.96 -13.82 7.14
C THR A 152 1.15 -14.36 5.73
N LEU A 153 1.38 -13.45 4.78
CA LEU A 153 1.86 -13.74 3.44
C LEU A 153 3.38 -13.84 3.48
N THR A 154 3.94 -14.97 3.05
CA THR A 154 5.37 -15.20 2.95
C THR A 154 5.73 -15.53 1.50
N ILE A 155 6.77 -14.88 0.97
CA ILE A 155 7.35 -15.16 -0.34
C ILE A 155 8.80 -15.57 -0.11
N GLU A 156 9.19 -16.75 -0.62
CA GLU A 156 10.50 -17.36 -0.38
C GLU A 156 11.20 -17.73 -1.68
N VAL A 157 12.53 -17.66 -1.72
CA VAL A 157 13.37 -18.11 -2.84
C VAL A 157 14.54 -18.94 -2.28
N PRO A 158 14.81 -20.15 -2.82
CA PRO A 158 15.86 -21.05 -2.31
C PRO A 158 17.28 -20.71 -2.82
N ASP A 159 17.56 -19.44 -3.10
CA ASP A 159 18.88 -18.98 -3.57
C ASP A 159 19.44 -17.99 -2.55
N ALA A 160 20.55 -18.37 -1.91
CA ALA A 160 21.25 -17.58 -0.90
C ALA A 160 22.52 -16.88 -1.43
N SER A 161 22.78 -16.93 -2.75
CA SER A 161 23.96 -16.26 -3.30
C SER A 161 23.92 -14.76 -3.01
N GLU A 162 25.09 -14.12 -2.87
CA GLU A 162 25.18 -12.69 -2.54
C GLU A 162 24.38 -11.83 -3.52
N GLN A 163 24.46 -12.14 -4.82
CA GLN A 163 23.72 -11.45 -5.86
C GLN A 163 22.20 -11.68 -5.75
N ALA A 164 21.75 -12.91 -5.51
CA ALA A 164 20.33 -13.21 -5.38
C ALA A 164 19.72 -12.59 -4.11
N THR A 165 20.45 -12.65 -3.00
CA THR A 165 20.09 -12.03 -1.72
C THR A 165 19.97 -10.51 -1.88
N ALA A 166 20.94 -9.84 -2.53
CA ALA A 166 20.87 -8.41 -2.81
C ALA A 166 19.69 -8.06 -3.74
N ALA A 167 19.45 -8.86 -4.80
CA ALA A 167 18.35 -8.64 -5.72
C ALA A 167 16.99 -8.80 -5.04
N PHE A 168 16.82 -9.85 -4.24
CA PHE A 168 15.61 -10.12 -3.47
C PHE A 168 15.38 -9.00 -2.46
N PHE A 169 16.42 -8.61 -1.71
CA PHE A 169 16.35 -7.49 -0.77
C PHE A 169 15.88 -6.18 -1.43
N CYS A 170 16.42 -5.84 -2.60
CA CYS A 170 16.05 -4.60 -3.26
C CYS A 170 14.66 -4.63 -3.91
N MET A 171 14.13 -5.81 -4.23
CA MET A 171 12.90 -5.96 -5.02
C MET A 171 11.77 -6.68 -4.28
N TYR A 172 11.94 -7.11 -3.02
CA TYR A 172 10.85 -7.69 -2.25
C TYR A 172 9.63 -6.76 -2.11
N PRO A 173 9.75 -5.40 -2.04
CA PRO A 173 8.58 -4.55 -2.00
C PRO A 173 7.72 -4.69 -3.28
N ILE A 174 8.37 -4.84 -4.44
CA ILE A 174 7.69 -5.13 -5.71
C ILE A 174 6.93 -6.45 -5.61
N LEU A 175 7.54 -7.50 -5.05
CA LEU A 175 6.90 -8.81 -4.90
C LEU A 175 5.65 -8.74 -4.00
N LEU A 176 5.74 -8.02 -2.88
CA LEU A 176 4.62 -7.82 -1.95
C LEU A 176 3.48 -7.06 -2.62
N ASP A 177 3.77 -5.96 -3.34
CA ASP A 177 2.74 -5.18 -4.03
C ASP A 177 2.08 -5.97 -5.17
N LEU A 178 2.86 -6.74 -5.94
CA LEU A 178 2.32 -7.61 -6.99
C LEU A 178 1.42 -8.71 -6.41
N ALA A 179 1.84 -9.35 -5.32
CA ALA A 179 1.01 -10.34 -4.61
C ALA A 179 -0.29 -9.71 -4.08
N ARG A 180 -0.18 -8.53 -3.45
CA ARG A 180 -1.33 -7.77 -2.96
C ARG A 180 -2.32 -7.44 -4.07
N ASN A 181 -1.84 -6.92 -5.19
CA ASN A 181 -2.68 -6.60 -6.36
C ASN A 181 -3.43 -7.83 -6.87
N ALA A 182 -2.75 -8.99 -6.91
CA ALA A 182 -3.31 -10.21 -7.46
C ALA A 182 -4.45 -10.81 -6.63
N CYS A 183 -4.38 -10.75 -5.29
CA CYS A 183 -5.31 -11.51 -4.45
C CYS A 183 -5.91 -10.78 -3.24
N LEU A 184 -5.38 -9.61 -2.83
CA LEU A 184 -5.81 -8.92 -1.61
C LEU A 184 -6.46 -7.56 -1.89
N ASP A 185 -6.11 -6.88 -2.99
CA ASP A 185 -6.53 -5.49 -3.22
C ASP A 185 -8.07 -5.34 -3.26
N ARG A 186 -8.80 -6.33 -3.76
CA ARG A 186 -10.27 -6.30 -3.82
C ARG A 186 -10.97 -6.95 -2.61
N ALA A 187 -10.21 -7.42 -1.63
CA ALA A 187 -10.72 -8.12 -0.47
C ALA A 187 -10.79 -7.18 0.76
N PRO A 188 -11.60 -7.50 1.79
CA PRO A 188 -11.63 -6.80 3.07
C PRO A 188 -10.35 -7.11 3.87
N VAL A 189 -9.23 -6.54 3.45
CA VAL A 189 -7.88 -6.89 3.90
C VAL A 189 -7.07 -5.63 4.13
N TYR A 190 -6.36 -5.56 5.24
CA TYR A 190 -5.49 -4.44 5.58
C TYR A 190 -4.09 -4.91 6.00
N PRO A 191 -2.98 -4.34 5.47
CA PRO A 191 -1.64 -4.69 5.91
C PRO A 191 -1.40 -4.19 7.34
N SER A 192 -1.31 -5.09 8.32
CA SER A 192 -1.09 -4.74 9.72
C SER A 192 0.39 -4.72 10.13
N SER A 193 1.29 -5.09 9.21
CA SER A 193 2.73 -4.92 9.37
C SER A 193 3.39 -4.36 8.09
N HIS A 194 4.59 -3.83 8.26
CA HIS A 194 5.51 -3.65 7.12
C HIS A 194 6.03 -5.01 6.64
N GLY A 195 6.53 -5.04 5.41
CA GLY A 195 7.23 -6.20 4.87
C GLY A 195 8.56 -6.41 5.61
N GLU A 196 8.80 -7.60 6.13
CA GLU A 196 10.04 -7.96 6.79
C GLU A 196 10.86 -8.92 5.94
N PHE A 197 12.08 -8.50 5.60
CA PHE A 197 13.07 -9.31 4.91
C PHE A 197 13.88 -10.17 5.90
N THR A 198 14.09 -11.43 5.51
CA THR A 198 15.00 -12.36 6.19
C THR A 198 15.89 -13.06 5.16
N ALA A 199 17.19 -13.06 5.43
CA ALA A 199 18.16 -13.87 4.69
C ALA A 199 18.45 -15.14 5.52
N TYR A 200 18.31 -16.31 4.89
CA TYR A 200 18.66 -17.59 5.45
C TYR A 200 19.97 -18.11 4.82
N HIS A 201 20.52 -19.17 5.41
CA HIS A 201 21.71 -19.82 4.86
C HIS A 201 21.49 -20.44 3.47
N ASP A 202 20.24 -20.78 3.15
CA ASP A 202 19.80 -21.54 1.98
C ASP A 202 18.72 -20.82 1.15
N GLY A 203 18.39 -19.57 1.51
CA GLY A 203 17.45 -18.79 0.74
C GLY A 203 17.15 -17.43 1.31
N ASN A 204 16.10 -16.82 0.80
CA ASN A 204 15.61 -15.52 1.19
C ASN A 204 14.10 -15.57 1.36
N SER A 205 13.57 -14.80 2.32
CA SER A 205 12.13 -14.63 2.47
C SER A 205 11.76 -13.19 2.73
N VAL A 206 10.54 -12.84 2.34
CA VAL A 206 9.84 -11.68 2.87
C VAL A 206 8.50 -12.13 3.44
N SER A 207 8.10 -11.53 4.56
CA SER A 207 6.78 -11.76 5.13
C SER A 207 6.05 -10.44 5.41
N GLN A 208 4.74 -10.46 5.30
CA GLN A 208 3.88 -9.34 5.69
C GLN A 208 2.58 -9.86 6.28
N THR A 209 2.19 -9.29 7.42
CA THR A 209 0.94 -9.63 8.10
C THR A 209 -0.20 -8.74 7.64
N TYR A 210 -1.35 -9.35 7.48
CA TYR A 210 -2.59 -8.73 7.04
C TYR A 210 -3.71 -9.09 8.01
N THR A 211 -4.50 -8.10 8.40
CA THR A 211 -5.79 -8.33 9.04
C THR A 211 -6.83 -8.61 7.96
N VAL A 212 -7.63 -9.68 8.13
CA VAL A 212 -8.69 -10.07 7.19
C VAL A 212 -9.96 -10.46 7.93
N LYS A 213 -11.13 -10.32 7.29
CA LYS A 213 -12.37 -10.92 7.81
C LYS A 213 -12.25 -12.45 7.81
N LYS A 214 -12.76 -13.13 8.84
CA LYS A 214 -12.77 -14.60 8.94
C LYS A 214 -13.45 -15.31 7.76
N SER A 215 -14.37 -14.63 7.09
CA SER A 215 -15.06 -15.15 5.90
C SER A 215 -14.23 -15.07 4.60
N PHE A 216 -13.07 -14.42 4.62
CA PHE A 216 -12.19 -14.32 3.46
C PHE A 216 -11.45 -15.64 3.21
N ASP A 217 -11.50 -16.14 1.97
CA ASP A 217 -10.80 -17.36 1.53
C ASP A 217 -9.32 -17.09 1.24
N TRP A 218 -8.58 -16.88 2.33
CA TRP A 218 -7.14 -16.58 2.25
C TRP A 218 -6.32 -17.79 1.78
N GLN A 219 -6.82 -19.03 1.90
CA GLN A 219 -6.12 -20.22 1.40
C GLN A 219 -6.00 -20.20 -0.13
N ASN A 220 -7.06 -19.80 -0.84
CA ASN A 220 -7.00 -19.67 -2.29
C ASN A 220 -6.24 -18.42 -2.74
N ALA A 221 -6.21 -17.36 -1.93
CA ALA A 221 -5.44 -16.15 -2.22
C ALA A 221 -3.94 -16.43 -2.42
N GLY A 222 -3.36 -17.38 -1.66
CA GLY A 222 -1.95 -17.77 -1.79
C GLY A 222 -1.63 -18.40 -3.15
N LYS A 223 -2.52 -19.27 -3.66
CA LYS A 223 -2.39 -19.87 -5.00
C LYS A 223 -2.49 -18.81 -6.10
N THR A 224 -3.42 -17.86 -5.95
CA THR A 224 -3.57 -16.75 -6.90
C THR A 224 -2.31 -15.89 -6.96
N ALA A 225 -1.75 -15.51 -5.81
CA ALA A 225 -0.50 -14.76 -5.74
C ALA A 225 0.67 -15.55 -6.35
N GLN A 226 0.82 -16.84 -6.01
CA GLN A 226 1.84 -17.73 -6.57
C GLN A 226 1.79 -17.76 -8.10
N ASN A 227 0.61 -17.99 -8.66
CA ASN A 227 0.40 -18.09 -10.10
C ASN A 227 0.65 -16.75 -10.79
N TYR A 228 0.15 -15.66 -10.22
CA TYR A 228 0.34 -14.32 -10.76
C TYR A 228 1.81 -13.94 -10.83
N LEU A 229 2.54 -14.08 -9.71
CA LEU A 229 3.95 -13.75 -9.65
C LEU A 229 4.79 -14.61 -10.60
N ARG A 230 4.53 -15.92 -10.71
CA ARG A 230 5.25 -16.79 -11.67
C ARG A 230 4.97 -16.45 -13.14
N ALA A 231 3.79 -15.91 -13.43
CA ALA A 231 3.39 -15.50 -14.77
C ALA A 231 3.78 -14.05 -15.11
N PHE A 232 4.22 -13.27 -14.11
CA PHE A 232 4.54 -11.87 -14.28
C PHE A 232 5.78 -11.69 -15.18
N ASP A 233 5.65 -10.88 -16.24
CA ASP A 233 6.74 -10.52 -17.13
C ASP A 233 7.32 -9.14 -16.74
N PRO A 234 8.56 -9.07 -16.22
CA PRO A 234 9.18 -7.80 -15.87
C PRO A 234 9.73 -7.03 -17.08
N THR A 235 9.74 -7.61 -18.29
CA THR A 235 10.33 -7.00 -19.49
C THR A 235 9.72 -5.64 -19.85
N PRO A 236 8.38 -5.44 -19.81
CA PRO A 236 7.77 -4.14 -20.05
C PRO A 236 8.12 -3.09 -18.98
N HIS A 237 8.68 -3.51 -17.84
CA HIS A 237 8.91 -2.66 -16.67
C HIS A 237 10.39 -2.32 -16.42
N VAL A 238 11.27 -2.53 -17.40
CA VAL A 238 12.71 -2.22 -17.31
C VAL A 238 12.95 -0.77 -16.89
N ASP A 239 12.21 0.19 -17.45
CA ASP A 239 12.36 1.60 -17.10
C ASP A 239 11.95 1.89 -15.65
N HIS A 240 10.95 1.19 -15.12
CA HIS A 240 10.57 1.30 -13.72
C HIS A 240 11.65 0.74 -12.78
N LEU A 241 12.26 -0.40 -13.14
CA LEU A 241 13.38 -0.96 -12.40
C LEU A 241 14.61 -0.04 -12.45
N ASN A 242 14.86 0.62 -13.58
CA ASN A 242 15.91 1.64 -13.70
C ASN A 242 15.64 2.84 -12.78
N ASN A 243 14.38 3.26 -12.63
CA ASN A 243 14.01 4.31 -11.68
C ASN A 243 14.25 3.89 -10.23
N LEU A 244 13.91 2.66 -9.85
CA LEU A 244 14.21 2.10 -8.53
C LEU A 244 15.72 2.05 -8.28
N ALA A 245 16.50 1.50 -9.23
CA ALA A 245 17.95 1.44 -9.14
C ALA A 245 18.59 2.84 -9.00
N LYS A 246 18.06 3.83 -9.73
CA LYS A 246 18.48 5.23 -9.60
C LYS A 246 18.13 5.78 -8.21
N ALA A 247 16.93 5.49 -7.70
CA ALA A 247 16.50 5.92 -6.39
C ALA A 247 17.39 5.37 -5.27
N PHE A 248 17.77 4.08 -5.32
CA PHE A 248 18.75 3.51 -4.37
C PHE A 248 20.06 4.33 -4.35
N LYS A 249 20.58 4.72 -5.51
CA LYS A 249 21.83 5.49 -5.61
C LYS A 249 21.68 6.91 -5.07
N THR A 250 20.63 7.61 -5.46
CA THR A 250 20.56 9.08 -5.30
C THR A 250 19.62 9.57 -4.22
N ASP A 251 18.59 8.80 -3.87
CA ASP A 251 17.55 9.24 -2.93
C ASP A 251 17.96 9.00 -1.47
N PRO A 252 17.78 9.98 -0.57
CA PRO A 252 18.03 9.81 0.86
C PRO A 252 17.17 8.74 1.52
N PHE A 253 15.98 8.43 0.99
CA PHE A 253 15.10 7.40 1.51
C PHE A 253 15.82 6.04 1.65
N TYR A 254 16.72 5.71 0.72
CA TYR A 254 17.48 4.46 0.73
C TYR A 254 18.80 4.53 1.51
N ASN A 255 19.08 5.60 2.25
CA ASN A 255 20.28 5.69 3.09
C ASN A 255 20.38 4.57 4.14
N PRO A 256 19.29 4.14 4.79
CA PRO A 256 19.36 3.03 5.74
C PRO A 256 19.52 1.64 5.10
N ALA A 257 19.31 1.50 3.78
CA ALA A 257 19.23 0.19 3.13
C ALA A 257 20.53 -0.65 3.27
N PRO A 258 21.75 -0.11 3.08
CA PRO A 258 22.99 -0.83 3.37
C PRO A 258 23.11 -1.33 4.81
N ILE A 259 22.67 -0.52 5.78
CA ILE A 259 22.74 -0.87 7.21
C ILE A 259 21.80 -2.04 7.49
N TYR A 260 20.55 -1.94 7.01
CA TYR A 260 19.56 -2.99 7.20
C TYR A 260 19.96 -4.29 6.48
N PHE A 261 20.51 -4.20 5.26
CA PHE A 261 21.04 -5.35 4.54
C PHE A 261 22.17 -6.04 5.32
N TYR A 262 23.16 -5.27 5.81
CA TYR A 262 24.26 -5.80 6.60
C TYR A 262 23.78 -6.46 7.89
N GLN A 263 22.81 -5.87 8.59
CA GLN A 263 22.24 -6.45 9.80
C GLN A 263 21.60 -7.82 9.55
N LYS A 264 21.04 -8.05 8.36
CA LYS A 264 20.37 -9.30 7.99
C LYS A 264 21.31 -10.33 7.35
N THR A 265 22.45 -9.91 6.78
CA THR A 265 23.32 -10.78 5.94
C THR A 265 24.78 -10.86 6.38
N ALA A 266 25.25 -9.92 7.21
CA ALA A 266 26.65 -9.64 7.48
C ALA A 266 27.51 -9.30 6.24
N THR A 267 26.89 -8.97 5.11
CA THR A 267 27.59 -8.57 3.87
C THR A 267 27.58 -7.05 3.70
N PRO A 268 28.75 -6.39 3.61
CA PRO A 268 28.83 -4.92 3.60
C PRO A 268 28.66 -4.34 2.18
N LEU A 269 27.44 -4.35 1.65
CA LEU A 269 27.13 -3.75 0.34
C LEU A 269 26.76 -2.27 0.45
N THR A 270 27.28 -1.46 -0.48
CA THR A 270 26.91 -0.05 -0.64
C THR A 270 25.58 0.11 -1.39
N LYS A 271 24.99 1.31 -1.34
CA LYS A 271 23.80 1.63 -2.18
C LYS A 271 24.04 1.41 -3.67
N HIS A 272 25.27 1.67 -4.15
CA HIS A 272 25.62 1.49 -5.55
C HIS A 272 25.67 0.01 -5.94
N GLU A 273 26.14 -0.86 -5.05
CA GLU A 273 26.19 -2.30 -5.27
C GLU A 273 24.79 -2.92 -5.20
N LEU A 274 24.01 -2.57 -4.18
CA LEU A 274 22.59 -2.95 -4.08
C LEU A 274 21.82 -2.55 -5.35
N ALA A 275 22.01 -1.33 -5.83
CA ALA A 275 21.34 -0.86 -7.04
C ALA A 275 21.76 -1.62 -8.32
N LYS A 276 22.93 -2.27 -8.38
CA LYS A 276 23.30 -3.14 -9.51
C LYS A 276 22.48 -4.43 -9.54
N ALA A 277 21.94 -4.86 -8.40
CA ALA A 277 21.12 -6.06 -8.31
C ALA A 277 19.69 -5.84 -8.83
N VAL A 278 19.24 -4.59 -8.95
CA VAL A 278 17.92 -4.21 -9.48
C VAL A 278 17.94 -4.29 -11.01
N THR A 279 17.56 -5.46 -11.55
CA THR A 279 17.48 -5.70 -12.99
C THR A 279 16.27 -6.57 -13.33
N ALA A 280 15.74 -6.44 -14.55
CA ALA A 280 14.64 -7.30 -15.02
C ALA A 280 15.05 -8.77 -15.05
N ALA A 281 16.31 -9.08 -15.38
CA ALA A 281 16.83 -10.44 -15.37
C ALA A 281 16.83 -11.05 -13.97
N ASN A 282 17.32 -10.32 -12.95
CA ASN A 282 17.31 -10.82 -11.58
C ASN A 282 15.88 -10.95 -11.05
N LEU A 283 14.99 -10.00 -11.35
CA LEU A 283 13.58 -10.10 -10.97
C LEU A 283 12.92 -11.32 -11.63
N GLN A 284 13.18 -11.57 -12.92
CA GLN A 284 12.67 -12.74 -13.63
C GLN A 284 13.16 -14.05 -13.00
N THR A 285 14.43 -14.11 -12.58
CA THR A 285 14.99 -15.28 -11.88
C THR A 285 14.27 -15.52 -10.55
N ILE A 286 14.08 -14.46 -9.75
CA ILE A 286 13.32 -14.52 -8.50
C ILE A 286 11.92 -15.06 -8.76
N LEU A 287 11.17 -14.45 -9.68
CA LEU A 287 9.77 -14.81 -9.99
C LEU A 287 9.61 -16.27 -10.45
N ARG A 288 10.63 -16.87 -11.07
CA ARG A 288 10.61 -18.30 -11.46
C ARG A 288 10.82 -19.24 -10.27
N ALA A 289 11.58 -18.80 -9.27
CA ALA A 289 12.00 -19.61 -8.14
C ALA A 289 11.11 -19.44 -6.89
N ILE A 290 10.25 -18.41 -6.85
CA ILE A 290 9.46 -18.13 -5.65
C ILE A 290 8.52 -19.28 -5.24
N THR A 291 8.33 -19.38 -3.93
CA THR A 291 7.21 -20.06 -3.29
C THR A 291 6.42 -19.05 -2.47
N VAL A 292 5.09 -19.06 -2.59
CA VAL A 292 4.19 -18.18 -1.83
C VAL A 292 3.36 -19.03 -0.88
N THR A 293 3.39 -18.65 0.39
CA THR A 293 2.61 -19.29 1.45
C THR A 293 1.78 -18.24 2.17
N ILE A 294 0.52 -18.57 2.48
CA ILE A 294 -0.28 -17.79 3.42
C ILE A 294 -0.61 -18.69 4.61
N SER A 295 -0.39 -18.18 5.81
CA SER A 295 -0.71 -18.89 7.05
C SER A 295 -1.49 -17.99 7.99
N ALA A 296 -2.35 -18.56 8.84
CA ALA A 296 -2.91 -17.80 9.94
C ALA A 296 -1.79 -17.44 10.93
N ALA A 297 -1.70 -16.19 11.34
CA ALA A 297 -0.77 -15.79 12.38
C ALA A 297 -1.08 -16.60 13.64
N LYS A 298 -0.05 -17.20 14.25
CA LYS A 298 -0.24 -17.82 15.55
C LYS A 298 -0.62 -16.70 16.52
N HIS A 299 -1.81 -16.78 17.11
CA HIS A 299 -2.03 -16.10 18.38
C HIS A 299 -0.96 -16.66 19.32
N LEU A 300 0.09 -15.89 19.57
CA LEU A 300 0.95 -16.11 20.72
C LEU A 300 -0.01 -15.95 21.90
N GLY A 301 -0.43 -17.09 22.44
CA GLY A 301 -1.41 -17.16 23.51
C GLY A 301 -0.99 -16.25 24.65
N GLU A 302 -2.00 -15.67 25.29
CA GLU A 302 -1.90 -14.98 26.58
C GLU A 302 -0.88 -15.70 27.45
N SER A 303 0.24 -15.03 27.69
CA SER A 303 1.26 -15.42 28.66
C SER A 303 0.86 -14.97 30.05
#